data_AF-A0A9E4HBH1-F1
#
_entry.id   AF-A0A9E4HBH1-F1
#
_cell.length_a   1.000
_cell.length_b   1.000
_cell.length_c   1.000
_cell.angle_alpha   90.00
_cell.angle_beta   90.00
_cell.angle_gamma   90.00
#
_symmetry.space_group_name_H-M   'P 1'
#
loop_
_entity.id
_entity.type
_entity.pdbx_description
1 polymer ?
#
loop_
_entity_poly.entity_id
_entity_poly.type
_entity_poly.pdbx_seq_one_letter_code
_entity_poly.pdbx_strand_id
1 'polypeptide(L)'
;MIDILRSKVATRLEISSVGANRFLNQARTDGALVNGAIFYPMLRHGAIFIACGNREKVRVEEHDASDTIVNLPEASSQEMDIQNKPEDKGSHEDDPLVGVWQDSRTMATGWSTAYQFFADGTFILNENQMDCAKRLVWSKGGWERTGTDGLELRVTEWLRLEGGRMIESDGSCVSDSMLVGASEKSTRFEDPKRITLSVGPTFLSRGDDDPERATVEINGTKYYRFSDDPSEYP
;
A
#
# COMPACT_ATOMS: atom_id res chain seq x y z
N MET A 1 -2.57 54.69 -42.64
CA MET A 1 -1.13 55.05 -42.62
C MET A 1 -0.65 54.77 -41.19
N ILE A 2 -0.60 53.52 -40.75
CA ILE A 2 0.45 52.49 -40.97
C ILE A 2 1.83 53.06 -40.63
N ASP A 3 2.38 52.73 -39.46
CA ASP A 3 3.47 51.74 -39.40
C ASP A 3 3.70 51.15 -38.01
N ILE A 4 3.99 49.85 -38.03
CA ILE A 4 4.14 48.91 -36.92
C ILE A 4 5.63 48.60 -36.80
N LEU A 5 6.25 48.88 -35.64
CA LEU A 5 7.61 48.40 -35.36
C LEU A 5 7.56 47.10 -34.56
N ARG A 6 7.87 46.01 -35.27
CA ARG A 6 8.22 44.69 -34.73
C ARG A 6 9.70 44.69 -34.34
N SER A 7 10.01 44.26 -33.11
CA SER A 7 11.36 43.77 -32.76
C SER A 7 11.23 42.31 -32.33
N LYS A 8 11.85 41.42 -33.12
CA LYS A 8 11.99 39.99 -32.84
C LYS A 8 13.33 39.78 -32.13
N VAL A 9 13.29 39.28 -30.91
CA VAL A 9 14.47 38.74 -30.22
C VAL A 9 14.57 37.26 -30.58
N ALA A 10 15.64 36.89 -31.30
CA ALA A 10 15.98 35.51 -31.58
C ALA A 10 17.07 35.07 -30.58
N THR A 11 16.70 34.21 -29.63
CA THR A 11 17.67 33.59 -28.71
C THR A 11 18.14 32.28 -29.33
N ARG A 12 19.42 32.25 -29.70
CA ARG A 12 20.15 31.09 -30.24
C ARG A 12 20.69 30.28 -29.06
N LEU A 13 20.18 29.05 -28.88
CA LEU A 13 20.77 28.06 -27.97
C LEU A 13 21.95 27.40 -28.68
N GLU A 14 23.16 27.58 -28.15
CA GLU A 14 24.33 26.75 -28.50
C GLU A 14 24.51 25.70 -27.41
N ILE A 15 24.34 24.42 -27.76
CA ILE A 15 24.67 23.30 -26.89
C ILE A 15 26.11 22.91 -27.24
N SER A 16 27.04 23.21 -26.34
CA SER A 16 28.44 22.77 -26.42
C SER A 16 28.59 21.45 -25.66
N SER A 17 28.90 20.38 -26.39
CA SER A 17 29.28 19.07 -25.87
C SER A 17 30.81 18.97 -25.77
N VAL A 18 31.40 19.24 -24.61
CA VAL A 18 32.80 18.89 -24.33
C VAL A 18 32.96 18.59 -22.84
N GLY A 19 33.38 17.37 -22.49
CA GLY A 19 33.73 17.09 -21.09
C GLY A 19 33.85 15.63 -20.66
N ALA A 20 34.23 14.71 -21.55
CA ALA A 20 34.68 13.38 -21.14
C ALA A 20 36.22 13.37 -21.09
N ASN A 21 36.82 13.33 -19.90
CA ASN A 21 37.99 12.50 -19.61
C ASN A 21 38.58 12.65 -18.19
N ARG A 22 39.05 11.49 -17.70
CA ARG A 22 40.05 11.25 -16.64
C ARG A 22 39.65 11.46 -15.19
N PHE A 23 39.35 10.35 -14.51
CA PHE A 23 40.19 9.89 -13.39
C PHE A 23 40.31 8.36 -13.44
N LEU A 24 41.55 7.88 -13.49
CA LEU A 24 41.94 6.47 -13.33
C LEU A 24 42.94 6.39 -12.18
N ASN A 25 42.97 5.19 -11.59
CA ASN A 25 43.83 4.67 -10.51
C ASN A 25 43.18 4.83 -9.11
N GLN A 26 43.02 3.79 -8.29
CA GLN A 26 43.79 2.56 -8.20
C GLN A 26 43.05 1.53 -7.32
N ALA A 27 42.84 0.31 -7.81
CA ALA A 27 42.81 -0.91 -6.98
C ALA A 27 42.93 -2.13 -7.90
N ARG A 28 44.05 -2.84 -7.75
CA ARG A 28 44.38 -4.08 -8.44
C ARG A 28 44.73 -5.10 -7.37
N THR A 29 43.92 -6.15 -7.25
CA THR A 29 44.17 -7.50 -6.71
C THR A 29 42.80 -8.18 -6.58
N ASP A 30 42.54 -9.44 -6.89
CA ASP A 30 43.11 -10.43 -7.78
C ASP A 30 41.98 -11.47 -7.93
N GLY A 31 41.83 -12.01 -9.14
CA GLY A 31 41.32 -13.35 -9.45
C GLY A 31 40.00 -13.85 -8.83
N ALA A 32 38.95 -13.96 -9.65
CA ALA A 32 38.39 -15.27 -10.01
C ALA A 32 37.34 -15.12 -11.13
N LEU A 33 37.62 -15.81 -12.23
CA LEU A 33 36.77 -16.03 -13.39
C LEU A 33 35.48 -16.81 -13.05
N VAL A 34 34.47 -16.64 -13.88
CA VAL A 34 33.81 -17.69 -14.71
C VAL A 34 32.27 -17.56 -14.73
N ASN A 35 31.76 -17.35 -15.95
CA ASN A 35 30.41 -17.62 -16.49
C ASN A 35 29.21 -16.82 -15.92
N GLY A 36 28.38 -16.13 -16.68
CA GLY A 36 28.06 -16.24 -18.11
C GLY A 36 26.56 -16.42 -18.26
N ALA A 37 25.87 -15.44 -18.86
CA ALA A 37 24.70 -15.58 -19.76
C ALA A 37 23.90 -14.27 -19.80
N ILE A 38 24.03 -13.58 -20.92
CA ILE A 38 23.10 -12.55 -21.39
C ILE A 38 21.99 -13.29 -22.13
N PHE A 39 20.72 -13.06 -21.78
CA PHE A 39 19.57 -13.49 -22.57
C PHE A 39 18.65 -12.29 -22.85
N TYR A 40 18.45 -12.01 -24.13
CA TYR A 40 17.38 -11.18 -24.68
C TYR A 40 16.44 -12.09 -25.53
N PRO A 41 15.22 -11.64 -25.86
CA PRO A 41 14.01 -12.47 -25.80
C PRO A 41 13.69 -13.19 -27.11
N MET A 42 12.98 -14.32 -26.99
CA MET A 42 12.32 -14.99 -28.10
C MET A 42 10.80 -14.91 -27.94
N LEU A 43 10.16 -14.22 -28.89
CA LEU A 43 8.78 -14.45 -29.31
C LEU A 43 8.66 -15.86 -29.90
N ARG A 44 7.64 -16.63 -29.51
CA ARG A 44 6.86 -17.47 -30.44
C ARG A 44 5.57 -18.00 -29.82
N HIS A 45 4.57 -18.01 -30.69
CA HIS A 45 3.20 -18.51 -30.58
C HIS A 45 3.13 -19.96 -30.08
N GLY A 46 2.05 -20.28 -29.36
CA GLY A 46 1.65 -21.65 -29.08
C GLY A 46 0.30 -21.70 -28.37
N ALA A 47 -0.78 -21.83 -29.14
CA ALA A 47 -2.10 -22.19 -28.64
C ALA A 47 -2.04 -23.61 -28.06
N ILE A 48 -2.66 -23.82 -26.90
CA ILE A 48 -2.96 -25.15 -26.37
C ILE A 48 -4.47 -25.24 -26.19
N PHE A 49 -5.09 -26.04 -27.04
CA PHE A 49 -6.42 -26.59 -26.83
C PHE A 49 -6.30 -27.83 -25.93
N ILE A 50 -7.09 -27.89 -24.87
CA ILE A 50 -7.42 -29.15 -24.19
C ILE A 50 -8.94 -29.27 -24.18
N ALA A 51 -9.43 -30.21 -24.99
CA ALA A 51 -10.77 -30.76 -24.90
C ALA A 51 -10.64 -32.22 -24.44
N CYS A 52 -11.43 -32.63 -23.45
CA CYS A 52 -12.20 -33.88 -23.39
C CYS A 52 -12.50 -34.26 -21.93
N GLY A 53 -13.74 -34.68 -21.69
CA GLY A 53 -14.13 -35.32 -20.45
C GLY A 53 -15.63 -35.50 -20.32
N ASN A 54 -16.21 -36.35 -21.17
CA ASN A 54 -17.57 -36.88 -21.04
C ASN A 54 -17.81 -37.38 -19.60
N ARG A 55 -18.96 -37.03 -19.00
CA ARG A 55 -19.50 -37.75 -17.85
C ARG A 55 -20.87 -38.33 -18.16
N GLU A 56 -21.01 -39.53 -17.64
CA GLU A 56 -22.00 -40.55 -17.91
C GLU A 56 -23.44 -40.16 -17.52
N LYS A 57 -24.39 -40.77 -18.24
CA LYS A 57 -25.79 -40.85 -17.86
C LYS A 57 -25.93 -41.65 -16.57
N VAL A 58 -26.37 -41.00 -15.50
CA VAL A 58 -26.84 -41.69 -14.30
C VAL A 58 -28.33 -41.94 -14.45
N ARG A 59 -28.69 -43.23 -14.36
CA ARG A 59 -30.04 -43.79 -14.37
C ARG A 59 -30.68 -43.53 -13.00
N VAL A 60 -31.85 -42.90 -12.99
CA VAL A 60 -32.69 -42.75 -11.80
C VAL A 60 -33.53 -44.01 -11.69
N GLU A 61 -33.42 -44.73 -10.58
CA GLU A 61 -34.38 -45.76 -10.18
C GLU A 61 -35.12 -45.23 -8.95
N GLU A 62 -36.42 -45.03 -9.11
CA GLU A 62 -37.38 -44.79 -8.03
C GLU A 62 -37.59 -46.10 -7.27
N HIS A 63 -37.49 -46.03 -5.94
CA HIS A 63 -37.93 -47.10 -5.07
C HIS A 63 -38.89 -46.52 -4.03
N ASP A 64 -40.12 -47.00 -4.11
CA ASP A 64 -41.23 -46.71 -3.23
C ASP A 64 -41.05 -47.28 -1.82
N ALA A 65 -41.52 -46.47 -0.87
CA ALA A 65 -42.24 -46.79 0.36
C ALA A 65 -41.78 -47.95 1.26
N SER A 66 -41.50 -47.62 2.52
CA SER A 66 -42.26 -48.20 3.64
C SER A 66 -42.05 -47.39 4.91
N ASP A 67 -43.16 -46.88 5.45
CA ASP A 67 -43.25 -46.27 6.77
C ASP A 67 -42.79 -47.23 7.87
N THR A 68 -41.97 -46.73 8.79
CA THR A 68 -41.79 -47.31 10.12
C THR A 68 -41.64 -46.17 11.11
N ILE A 69 -42.69 -45.94 11.89
CA ILE A 69 -42.69 -45.02 13.02
C ILE A 69 -41.90 -45.68 14.15
N VAL A 70 -40.70 -45.15 14.41
CA VAL A 70 -39.90 -45.47 15.60
C VAL A 70 -40.00 -44.28 16.55
N ASN A 71 -40.50 -44.52 17.76
CA ASN A 71 -40.53 -43.54 18.84
C ASN A 71 -39.10 -43.09 19.17
N LEU A 72 -38.80 -41.81 18.91
CA LEU A 72 -37.58 -41.16 19.37
C LEU A 72 -37.71 -40.82 20.87
N PRO A 73 -36.70 -41.14 21.70
CA PRO A 73 -36.61 -40.58 23.05
C PRO A 73 -36.25 -39.09 22.96
N GLU A 74 -36.90 -38.28 23.82
CA GLU A 74 -36.66 -36.85 23.97
C GLU A 74 -35.16 -36.59 24.24
N ALA A 75 -34.50 -35.98 23.26
CA ALA A 75 -33.14 -35.51 23.40
C ALA A 75 -33.12 -34.31 24.36
N SER A 76 -32.69 -34.58 25.58
CA SER A 76 -32.22 -33.61 26.57
C SER A 76 -31.35 -32.55 25.89
N SER A 77 -31.86 -31.33 25.84
CA SER A 77 -31.14 -30.12 25.41
C SER A 77 -30.00 -29.82 26.39
N GLN A 78 -28.83 -30.38 26.13
CA GLN A 78 -27.59 -29.84 26.69
C GLN A 78 -27.14 -28.71 25.76
N GLU A 79 -27.41 -27.48 26.20
CA GLU A 79 -26.78 -26.27 25.65
C GLU A 79 -25.26 -26.45 25.81
N MET A 80 -24.58 -26.85 24.73
CA MET A 80 -23.14 -26.66 24.62
C MET A 80 -22.91 -25.16 24.42
N ASP A 81 -22.44 -24.51 25.48
CA ASP A 81 -21.84 -23.19 25.46
C ASP A 81 -20.59 -23.25 24.55
N ILE A 82 -20.80 -23.00 23.26
CA ILE A 82 -19.71 -22.75 22.32
C ILE A 82 -19.13 -21.39 22.73
N GLN A 83 -18.23 -21.43 23.71
CA GLN A 83 -17.29 -20.35 23.95
C GLN A 83 -16.49 -20.18 22.67
N ASN A 84 -16.95 -19.27 21.80
CA ASN A 84 -16.16 -18.69 20.73
C ASN A 84 -14.96 -18.03 21.37
N LYS A 85 -13.90 -18.81 21.61
CA LYS A 85 -12.57 -18.28 21.90
C LYS A 85 -12.24 -17.37 20.71
N PRO A 86 -12.13 -16.04 20.89
CA PRO A 86 -11.75 -15.18 19.79
C PRO A 86 -10.45 -15.72 19.23
N GLU A 87 -10.43 -15.96 17.91
CA GLU A 87 -9.20 -16.32 17.20
C GLU A 87 -8.13 -15.33 17.64
N ASP A 88 -7.00 -15.88 18.08
CA ASP A 88 -5.81 -15.15 18.50
C ASP A 88 -5.28 -14.36 17.30
N LYS A 89 -5.88 -13.19 17.05
CA LYS A 89 -5.31 -12.17 16.18
C LYS A 89 -4.05 -11.73 16.88
N GLY A 90 -2.91 -12.28 16.46
CA GLY A 90 -1.61 -12.08 17.10
C GLY A 90 -1.44 -10.63 17.54
N SER A 91 -1.43 -10.41 18.85
CA SER A 91 -1.34 -9.07 19.41
C SER A 91 0.06 -8.51 19.17
N HIS A 92 0.13 -7.32 18.63
CA HIS A 92 1.34 -6.54 18.37
C HIS A 92 1.65 -5.55 19.52
N GLU A 93 1.20 -5.81 20.75
CA GLU A 93 1.33 -4.88 21.89
C GLU A 93 2.76 -4.38 22.10
N ASP A 94 3.76 -5.22 21.82
CA ASP A 94 5.19 -4.88 21.99
C ASP A 94 5.90 -4.47 20.67
N ASP A 95 5.22 -4.38 19.52
CA ASP A 95 5.87 -3.96 18.28
C ASP A 95 6.16 -2.45 18.31
N PRO A 96 7.42 -2.02 18.11
CA PRO A 96 7.78 -0.61 18.15
C PRO A 96 7.10 0.24 17.06
N LEU A 97 6.46 -0.39 16.07
CA LEU A 97 5.69 0.28 15.03
C LEU A 97 4.28 0.69 15.47
N VAL A 98 3.76 0.15 16.58
CA VAL A 98 2.46 0.60 17.12
C VAL A 98 2.51 2.09 17.46
N GLY A 99 1.47 2.82 17.03
CA GLY A 99 1.35 4.27 17.20
C GLY A 99 1.05 5.03 15.90
N VAL A 100 1.17 6.36 15.98
CA VAL A 100 0.90 7.29 14.88
C VAL A 100 2.20 7.83 14.30
N TRP A 101 2.38 7.65 12.99
CA TRP A 101 3.60 7.97 12.26
C TRP A 101 3.29 8.89 11.08
N GLN A 102 3.92 10.06 11.01
CA GLN A 102 3.69 11.03 9.93
C GLN A 102 5.00 11.32 9.17
N ASP A 103 4.92 11.50 7.85
CA ASP A 103 6.08 11.80 6.97
C ASP A 103 6.60 13.26 7.07
N SER A 104 6.01 14.05 7.96
CA SER A 104 6.42 15.42 8.30
C SER A 104 6.79 15.49 9.78
N ARG A 105 7.80 16.30 10.10
CA ARG A 105 8.21 16.58 11.49
C ARG A 105 7.15 17.35 12.27
N THR A 106 6.39 18.18 11.58
CA THR A 106 5.40 19.08 12.15
C THR A 106 4.00 18.68 11.72
N MET A 107 3.06 18.75 12.66
CA MET A 107 1.63 18.65 12.38
C MET A 107 1.11 20.08 12.20
N ALA A 108 0.72 20.41 10.97
CA ALA A 108 0.12 21.71 10.65
C ALA A 108 -1.41 21.63 10.86
N THR A 109 -2.17 22.40 10.09
CA THR A 109 -3.65 22.38 10.11
C THR A 109 -4.28 21.11 9.50
N GLY A 110 -3.48 20.11 9.16
CA GLY A 110 -3.92 18.87 8.54
C GLY A 110 -2.84 17.80 8.56
N TRP A 111 -3.24 16.59 8.20
CA TRP A 111 -2.33 15.46 8.06
C TRP A 111 -1.48 15.62 6.80
N SER A 112 -0.18 15.42 6.97
CA SER A 112 0.63 14.90 5.87
C SER A 112 0.36 13.39 5.73
N THR A 113 1.14 12.63 4.98
CA THR A 113 0.92 11.17 4.93
C THR A 113 1.15 10.57 6.31
N ALA A 114 0.15 9.87 6.85
CA ALA A 114 0.19 9.35 8.21
C ALA A 114 -0.31 7.92 8.31
N TYR A 115 0.51 7.06 8.90
CA TYR A 115 0.14 5.70 9.31
C TYR A 115 -0.27 5.67 10.78
N GLN A 116 -1.29 4.88 11.08
CA GLN A 116 -1.67 4.48 12.42
C GLN A 116 -1.62 2.95 12.44
N PHE A 117 -0.74 2.39 13.26
CA PHE A 117 -0.63 0.94 13.44
C PHE A 117 -1.14 0.56 14.82
N PHE A 118 -2.15 -0.29 14.84
CA PHE A 118 -2.81 -0.75 16.06
C PHE A 118 -2.23 -2.07 16.53
N ALA A 119 -2.19 -2.26 17.85
CA ALA A 119 -1.72 -3.48 18.49
C ALA A 119 -2.59 -4.71 18.14
N ASP A 120 -3.83 -4.52 17.70
CA ASP A 120 -4.71 -5.61 17.24
C ASP A 120 -4.42 -6.08 15.80
N GLY A 121 -3.35 -5.54 15.18
CA GLY A 121 -2.96 -5.85 13.81
C GLY A 121 -3.77 -5.10 12.77
N THR A 122 -4.55 -4.08 13.13
CA THR A 122 -5.20 -3.18 12.16
C THR A 122 -4.35 -1.94 11.87
N PHE A 123 -4.55 -1.34 10.71
CA PHE A 123 -3.90 -0.08 10.36
C PHE A 123 -4.87 0.88 9.66
N ILE A 124 -4.56 2.17 9.77
CA ILE A 124 -5.15 3.24 8.96
C ILE A 124 -4.01 4.03 8.33
N LEU A 125 -4.10 4.28 7.02
CA LEU A 125 -3.24 5.18 6.28
C LEU A 125 -4.09 6.36 5.80
N ASN A 126 -3.78 7.56 6.31
CA ASN A 126 -4.33 8.82 5.83
C ASN A 126 -3.33 9.46 4.86
N GLU A 127 -3.81 9.85 3.69
CA GLU A 127 -2.99 10.51 2.69
C GLU A 127 -2.88 12.01 2.96
N ASN A 128 -1.79 12.63 2.49
CA ASN A 128 -1.54 14.05 2.69
C ASN A 128 -2.72 14.90 2.19
N GLN A 129 -3.40 15.59 3.10
CA GLN A 129 -4.59 16.39 2.83
C GLN A 129 -4.29 17.66 2.00
N MET A 130 -3.03 18.07 1.97
CA MET A 130 -2.57 19.21 1.17
C MET A 130 -2.19 18.80 -0.26
N ASP A 131 -2.09 17.51 -0.57
CA ASP A 131 -1.96 17.01 -1.94
C ASP A 131 -3.34 16.96 -2.60
N CYS A 132 -3.80 18.12 -3.05
CA CYS A 132 -5.10 18.29 -3.68
C CYS A 132 -5.24 17.54 -5.02
N ALA A 133 -4.16 16.99 -5.57
CA ALA A 133 -4.21 16.14 -6.75
C ALA A 133 -4.44 14.67 -6.41
N LYS A 134 -4.22 14.27 -5.16
CA LYS A 134 -4.28 12.89 -4.73
C LYS A 134 -5.71 12.36 -4.75
N ARG A 135 -5.88 11.17 -5.33
CA ARG A 135 -7.19 10.50 -5.43
C ARG A 135 -7.45 9.52 -4.31
N LEU A 136 -6.43 8.97 -3.68
CA LEU A 136 -6.60 8.14 -2.50
C LEU A 136 -6.65 9.09 -1.30
N VAL A 137 -7.69 8.97 -0.48
CA VAL A 137 -7.87 9.81 0.72
C VAL A 137 -7.37 9.05 1.93
N TRP A 138 -7.84 7.80 2.09
CA TRP A 138 -7.33 6.90 3.12
C TRP A 138 -7.49 5.44 2.69
N SER A 139 -6.75 4.57 3.36
CA SER A 139 -6.94 3.11 3.31
C SER A 139 -6.81 2.50 4.69
N LYS A 140 -7.49 1.38 4.94
CA LYS A 140 -7.39 0.65 6.20
C LYS A 140 -7.51 -0.85 5.99
N GLY A 141 -7.04 -1.61 6.97
CA GLY A 141 -7.09 -3.07 6.93
C GLY A 141 -6.22 -3.69 8.00
N GLY A 142 -5.66 -4.87 7.71
CA GLY A 142 -4.72 -5.55 8.59
C GLY A 142 -3.27 -5.26 8.21
N TRP A 143 -2.35 -5.37 9.17
CA TRP A 143 -0.91 -5.35 8.90
C TRP A 143 -0.22 -6.49 9.63
N GLU A 144 0.96 -6.87 9.15
CA GLU A 144 1.78 -7.91 9.78
C GLU A 144 3.25 -7.77 9.36
N ARG A 145 4.18 -8.08 10.26
CA ARG A 145 5.61 -8.17 9.93
C ARG A 145 5.88 -9.37 9.05
N THR A 146 6.64 -9.17 7.98
CA THR A 146 7.11 -10.26 7.11
C THR A 146 8.64 -10.28 7.14
N GLY A 147 9.21 -11.04 8.07
CA GLY A 147 10.66 -11.06 8.30
C GLY A 147 11.13 -9.88 9.15
N THR A 148 12.40 -9.51 9.00
CA THR A 148 13.06 -8.47 9.84
C THR A 148 12.74 -7.05 9.41
N ASP A 149 12.60 -6.81 8.11
CA ASP A 149 12.48 -5.50 7.48
C ASP A 149 11.26 -5.41 6.55
N GLY A 150 10.42 -6.44 6.52
CA GLY A 150 9.20 -6.46 5.71
C GLY A 150 7.95 -6.19 6.54
N LEU A 151 6.99 -5.53 5.92
CA LEU A 151 5.66 -5.27 6.44
C LEU A 151 4.65 -5.57 5.32
N GLU A 152 3.67 -6.42 5.58
CA GLU A 152 2.54 -6.64 4.69
C GLU A 152 1.33 -5.86 5.21
N LEU A 153 0.72 -5.03 4.34
CA LEU A 153 -0.59 -4.45 4.56
C LEU A 153 -1.63 -5.21 3.74
N ARG A 154 -2.71 -5.62 4.40
CA ARG A 154 -3.90 -6.26 3.83
C ARG A 154 -5.03 -5.25 3.83
N VAL A 155 -5.11 -4.43 2.78
CA VAL A 155 -6.11 -3.37 2.63
C VAL A 155 -7.48 -3.99 2.38
N THR A 156 -8.43 -3.76 3.29
CA THR A 156 -9.81 -4.24 3.19
C THR A 156 -10.78 -3.15 2.78
N GLU A 157 -10.45 -1.89 3.03
CA GLU A 157 -11.27 -0.74 2.66
C GLU A 157 -10.41 0.46 2.28
N TRP A 158 -10.88 1.25 1.32
CA TRP A 158 -10.28 2.53 0.98
C TRP A 158 -11.35 3.59 0.64
N LEU A 159 -10.98 4.86 0.74
CA LEU A 159 -11.76 5.98 0.23
C LEU A 159 -11.00 6.64 -0.91
N ARG A 160 -11.64 6.78 -2.07
CA ARG A 160 -11.06 7.44 -3.23
C ARG A 160 -11.98 8.51 -3.80
N LEU A 161 -11.37 9.51 -4.42
CA LEU A 161 -12.04 10.53 -5.22
C LEU A 161 -12.19 10.03 -6.67
N GLU A 162 -13.43 9.84 -7.10
CA GLU A 162 -13.80 9.46 -8.47
C GLU A 162 -14.39 10.65 -9.25
N GLY A 163 -14.21 10.65 -10.57
CA GLY A 163 -14.62 11.78 -11.42
C GLY A 163 -13.76 13.02 -11.22
N GLY A 164 -14.39 14.19 -11.35
CA GLY A 164 -13.75 15.50 -11.27
C GLY A 164 -12.81 15.81 -12.44
N ARG A 165 -12.19 16.98 -12.38
CA ARG A 165 -11.16 17.43 -13.33
C ARG A 165 -9.97 18.02 -12.60
N MET A 166 -8.78 17.85 -13.19
CA MET A 166 -7.58 18.53 -12.73
C MET A 166 -7.60 19.97 -13.22
N ILE A 167 -7.37 20.93 -12.33
CA ILE A 167 -7.09 22.33 -12.67
C ILE A 167 -5.76 22.74 -12.02
N GLU A 168 -5.21 23.87 -12.44
CA GLU A 168 -4.03 24.46 -11.79
C GLU A 168 -4.34 24.80 -10.32
N SER A 169 -3.39 24.55 -9.43
CA SER A 169 -3.51 24.85 -8.01
C SER A 169 -3.57 26.36 -7.75
N ASP A 170 -4.41 26.79 -6.80
CA ASP A 170 -4.55 28.21 -6.41
C ASP A 170 -3.54 28.68 -5.34
N GLY A 171 -2.56 27.83 -5.01
CA GLY A 171 -1.49 28.11 -4.06
C GLY A 171 -1.70 27.54 -2.66
N SER A 172 -2.85 26.92 -2.38
CA SER A 172 -3.12 26.28 -1.08
C SER A 172 -2.71 24.80 -1.04
N CYS A 173 -2.33 24.20 -2.17
CA CYS A 173 -1.99 22.79 -2.30
C CYS A 173 -0.47 22.60 -2.46
N VAL A 174 0.06 21.48 -1.94
CA VAL A 174 1.47 21.10 -2.16
C VAL A 174 1.72 20.62 -3.60
N SER A 175 0.66 20.23 -4.31
CA SER A 175 0.68 19.78 -5.69
C SER A 175 0.50 20.94 -6.69
N ASP A 176 1.10 20.82 -7.88
CA ASP A 176 0.95 21.80 -8.98
C ASP A 176 -0.49 21.91 -9.51
N SER A 177 -1.33 20.91 -9.21
CA SER A 177 -2.72 20.85 -9.65
C SER A 177 -3.64 20.43 -8.51
N MET A 178 -4.93 20.72 -8.67
CA MET A 178 -5.97 20.35 -7.72
C MET A 178 -7.13 19.65 -8.44
N LEU A 179 -7.69 18.63 -7.81
CA LEU A 179 -8.84 17.89 -8.30
C LEU A 179 -10.13 18.59 -7.84
N VAL A 180 -10.96 19.02 -8.79
CA VAL A 180 -12.23 19.73 -8.51
C VAL A 180 -13.42 18.95 -9.05
N GLY A 181 -14.50 18.93 -8.26
CA GLY A 181 -15.77 18.29 -8.63
C GLY A 181 -15.72 16.77 -8.64
N ALA A 182 -14.76 16.16 -7.94
CA ALA A 182 -14.75 14.72 -7.68
C ALA A 182 -15.70 14.36 -6.54
N SER A 183 -16.18 13.12 -6.54
CA SER A 183 -17.00 12.57 -5.47
C SER A 183 -16.25 11.48 -4.72
N GLU A 184 -16.42 11.45 -3.41
CA GLU A 184 -15.92 10.37 -2.57
C GLU A 184 -16.63 9.05 -2.84
N LYS A 185 -15.84 7.98 -2.89
CA LYS A 185 -16.34 6.62 -3.01
C LYS A 185 -15.53 5.69 -2.12
N SER A 186 -16.20 5.13 -1.11
CA SER A 186 -15.65 4.03 -0.32
C SER A 186 -15.80 2.73 -1.10
N THR A 187 -14.75 1.91 -1.10
CA THR A 187 -14.81 0.53 -1.62
C THR A 187 -14.28 -0.41 -0.56
N ARG A 188 -15.05 -1.45 -0.27
CA ARG A 188 -14.62 -2.61 0.51
C ARG A 188 -14.25 -3.74 -0.43
N PHE A 189 -13.20 -4.47 -0.09
CA PHE A 189 -12.75 -5.62 -0.86
C PHE A 189 -13.18 -6.90 -0.16
N GLU A 190 -13.77 -7.83 -0.91
CA GLU A 190 -14.03 -9.18 -0.42
C GLU A 190 -12.70 -9.90 -0.15
N ASP A 191 -11.76 -9.79 -1.08
CA ASP A 191 -10.37 -10.23 -0.93
C ASP A 191 -9.44 -9.05 -0.63
N PRO A 192 -8.72 -9.03 0.51
CA PRO A 192 -7.84 -7.92 0.86
C PRO A 192 -6.74 -7.71 -0.18
N LYS A 193 -6.51 -6.45 -0.56
CA LYS A 193 -5.35 -6.09 -1.41
C LYS A 193 -4.08 -6.11 -0.57
N ARG A 194 -3.12 -6.93 -0.98
CA ARG A 194 -1.82 -7.04 -0.30
C ARG A 194 -0.83 -6.02 -0.85
N ILE A 195 -0.19 -5.28 0.04
CA ILE A 195 0.88 -4.33 -0.25
C ILE A 195 2.06 -4.70 0.62
N THR A 196 3.23 -4.92 0.03
CA THR A 196 4.46 -5.17 0.78
C THR A 196 5.28 -3.88 0.86
N LEU A 197 5.69 -3.52 2.06
CA LEU A 197 6.51 -2.36 2.37
C LEU A 197 7.82 -2.82 3.02
N SER A 198 8.92 -2.11 2.75
CA SER A 198 10.11 -2.20 3.57
C SER A 198 9.96 -1.29 4.79
N VAL A 199 10.44 -1.74 5.95
CA VAL A 199 10.43 -0.99 7.21
C VAL A 199 11.81 -1.08 7.84
N GLY A 200 12.45 0.07 7.97
CA GLY A 200 13.72 0.20 8.68
C GLY A 200 13.57 0.10 10.20
N PRO A 201 14.69 0.00 10.92
CA PRO A 201 14.69 0.07 12.38
C PRO A 201 14.13 1.41 12.90
N THR A 202 13.54 1.36 14.10
CA THR A 202 13.04 2.54 14.80
C THR A 202 14.15 3.18 15.63
N PHE A 203 14.32 4.49 15.52
CA PHE A 203 15.34 5.26 16.23
C PHE A 203 14.74 6.42 16.99
N LEU A 204 15.19 6.68 18.22
CA LEU A 204 14.94 7.97 18.87
C LEU A 204 15.75 9.05 18.16
N SER A 205 15.09 10.07 17.60
CA SER A 205 15.75 11.22 17.01
C SER A 205 16.37 12.06 18.12
N ARG A 206 17.70 12.00 18.26
CA ARG A 206 18.46 12.90 19.14
C ARG A 206 18.91 14.10 18.32
N GLY A 207 18.24 15.23 18.48
CA GLY A 207 18.64 16.51 17.89
C GLY A 207 18.44 17.63 18.90
N ASP A 208 19.33 18.62 18.87
CA ASP A 208 19.43 19.68 19.89
C ASP A 208 18.24 20.67 19.88
N ASP A 209 17.38 20.67 18.84
CA ASP A 209 16.32 21.66 18.62
C ASP A 209 14.89 21.06 18.45
N ASP A 210 14.69 19.75 18.66
CA ASP A 210 13.41 19.04 18.39
C ASP A 210 13.07 18.14 19.58
N PRO A 211 11.80 18.05 20.07
CA PRO A 211 11.41 16.99 20.99
C PRO A 211 11.89 15.63 20.46
N GLU A 212 12.56 14.85 21.32
CA GLU A 212 13.09 13.53 20.97
C GLU A 212 11.95 12.60 20.49
N ARG A 213 11.69 12.59 19.19
CA ARG A 213 10.66 11.74 18.58
C ARG A 213 11.28 10.49 17.99
N ALA A 214 10.62 9.36 18.19
CA ALA A 214 10.96 8.15 17.47
C ALA A 214 10.77 8.38 15.95
N THR A 215 11.62 7.76 15.15
CA THR A 215 11.58 7.82 13.69
C THR A 215 11.72 6.44 13.10
N VAL A 216 11.09 6.20 11.96
CA VAL A 216 11.14 4.95 11.21
C VAL A 216 11.18 5.27 9.73
N GLU A 217 11.83 4.43 8.93
CA GLU A 217 11.77 4.53 7.47
C GLU A 217 10.78 3.48 6.95
N ILE A 218 9.78 3.89 6.18
CA ILE A 218 8.80 3.00 5.55
C ILE A 218 8.88 3.24 4.05
N ASN A 219 9.29 2.23 3.28
CA ASN A 219 9.48 2.28 1.83
C ASN A 219 10.34 3.46 1.37
N GLY A 220 11.46 3.70 2.06
CA GLY A 220 12.40 4.79 1.76
C GLY A 220 11.96 6.18 2.22
N THR A 221 10.79 6.30 2.86
CA THR A 221 10.28 7.57 3.39
C THR A 221 10.41 7.60 4.91
N LYS A 222 10.97 8.68 5.46
CA LYS A 222 11.15 8.85 6.90
C LYS A 222 9.85 9.37 7.55
N TYR A 223 9.39 8.66 8.57
CA TYR A 223 8.24 9.03 9.41
C TYR A 223 8.70 9.34 10.84
N TYR A 224 7.92 10.19 11.51
CA TYR A 224 8.13 10.62 12.90
C TYR A 224 6.94 10.17 13.73
N ARG A 225 7.18 9.61 14.92
CA ARG A 225 6.13 9.18 15.84
C ARG A 225 5.55 10.39 16.55
N PHE A 226 4.24 10.56 16.45
CA PHE A 226 3.49 11.63 17.10
C PHE A 226 2.74 11.17 18.35
N SER A 227 2.31 9.91 18.36
CA SER A 227 1.65 9.30 19.50
C SER A 227 1.97 7.81 19.57
N ASP A 228 1.98 7.27 20.78
CA ASP A 228 2.09 5.84 21.06
C ASP A 228 0.71 5.16 21.03
N ASP A 229 -0.38 5.92 21.24
CA ASP A 229 -1.76 5.42 21.11
C ASP A 229 -2.32 5.80 19.73
N PRO A 230 -2.49 4.83 18.82
CA PRO A 230 -3.05 5.09 17.49
C PRO A 230 -4.52 5.56 17.53
N SER A 231 -5.22 5.39 18.65
CA SER A 231 -6.63 5.79 18.83
C SER A 231 -6.81 7.27 19.13
N GLU A 232 -5.73 8.01 19.45
CA GLU A 232 -5.81 9.44 19.74
C GLU A 232 -6.26 10.28 18.54
N TYR A 233 -6.11 9.74 17.33
CA TYR A 233 -6.37 10.44 16.08
C TYR A 233 -7.24 9.60 15.13
N PRO A 234 -8.55 9.49 15.41
CA PRO A 234 -9.48 8.65 14.63
C PRO A 234 -9.73 9.15 13.20
#